data_AF-A0A1G2LUK9-F1
#
_entry.id   AF-A0A1G2LUK9-F1
#
_cell.length_a   1.000
_cell.length_b   1.000
_cell.length_c   1.000
_cell.angle_alpha   90.00
_cell.angle_beta   90.00
_cell.angle_gamma   90.00
#
_symmetry.space_group_name_H-M   'P 1'
#
loop_
_entity.id
_entity.type
_entity.pdbx_description
1 polymer ?
#
loop_
_entity_poly.entity_id
_entity_poly.type
_entity_poly.pdbx_seq_one_letter_code
_entity_poly.pdbx_strand_id
1 'polypeptide(L)'
;MKISKAKKSDRDKIPTNAFFNSFKRYCEAIRKINPDFTRFKDGNLIKNALKHLSEFQIEMLFLWFLKEKGHMKPTIGAALSGGIISDFINASHREYGFYNKLEQLAKKYGDAKKTDKELESEVGKMTKALEKLKSGLSKKVRAFSHRTRAEIAEETAKEERKNNKF
;
A
#
# COMPACT_ATOMS: atom_id res chain seq x y z
N MET A 1 39.30 6.70 -35.39
CA MET A 1 38.43 6.72 -34.19
C MET A 1 37.24 5.80 -34.44
N LYS A 2 37.10 4.70 -33.69
CA LYS A 2 35.93 3.82 -33.77
C LYS A 2 34.91 4.31 -32.75
N ILE A 3 33.79 4.89 -33.21
CA ILE A 3 32.68 5.28 -32.35
C ILE A 3 31.93 3.99 -31.99
N SER A 4 32.09 3.54 -30.75
CA SER A 4 31.34 2.44 -30.17
C SER A 4 29.85 2.82 -30.13
N LYS A 5 29.03 2.13 -30.93
CA LYS A 5 27.57 2.17 -30.77
C LYS A 5 27.23 1.57 -29.42
N ALA A 6 26.91 2.41 -28.44
CA ALA A 6 26.32 1.99 -27.19
C ALA A 6 25.03 1.20 -27.50
N LYS A 7 24.99 -0.07 -27.09
CA LYS A 7 23.78 -0.91 -27.16
C LYS A 7 22.67 -0.18 -26.38
N LYS A 8 21.55 0.15 -27.03
CA LYS A 8 20.30 0.52 -26.36
C LYS A 8 19.83 -0.67 -25.52
N SER A 9 20.27 -0.74 -24.27
CA SER A 9 19.90 -1.79 -23.34
C SER A 9 18.60 -1.42 -22.61
N ASP A 10 17.57 -2.25 -22.84
CA ASP A 10 16.64 -2.76 -21.83
C ASP A 10 15.58 -1.85 -21.19
N ARG A 11 15.27 -0.66 -21.73
CA ARG A 11 14.22 0.22 -21.14
C ARG A 11 12.80 0.07 -21.70
N ASP A 12 12.61 -0.65 -22.81
CA ASP A 12 11.30 -0.69 -23.52
C ASP A 12 10.61 -2.07 -23.46
N LYS A 13 10.97 -2.93 -22.51
CA LYS A 13 10.26 -4.21 -22.31
C LYS A 13 8.98 -3.94 -21.53
N ILE A 14 7.86 -3.89 -22.25
CA ILE A 14 6.51 -3.87 -21.66
C ILE A 14 6.44 -4.92 -20.55
N PRO A 15 6.07 -4.55 -19.31
CA PRO A 15 6.17 -5.41 -18.12
C PRO A 15 5.06 -6.47 -18.08
N THR A 16 4.83 -7.15 -19.21
CA THR A 16 3.80 -8.18 -19.40
C THR A 16 3.90 -9.26 -18.32
N ASN A 17 5.12 -9.67 -17.95
CA ASN A 17 5.37 -10.64 -16.87
C ASN A 17 4.89 -10.14 -15.51
N ALA A 18 5.01 -8.84 -15.22
CA ALA A 18 4.50 -8.26 -13.98
C ALA A 18 2.97 -8.39 -13.91
N PHE A 19 2.28 -8.12 -15.02
CA PHE A 19 0.82 -8.30 -15.10
C PHE A 19 0.37 -9.76 -14.95
N PHE A 20 1.08 -10.72 -15.57
CA PHE A 20 0.80 -12.14 -15.35
C PHE A 20 0.95 -12.51 -13.87
N ASN A 21 2.02 -12.04 -13.22
CA ASN A 21 2.27 -12.32 -11.81
C ASN A 21 1.22 -11.66 -10.90
N SER A 22 0.87 -10.39 -11.13
CA SER A 22 -0.19 -9.70 -10.39
C SER A 22 -1.53 -10.40 -10.57
N PHE A 23 -1.92 -10.71 -11.80
CA PHE A 23 -3.19 -11.38 -12.08
C PHE A 23 -3.27 -12.77 -11.42
N LYS A 24 -2.18 -13.56 -11.50
CA LYS A 24 -2.07 -14.85 -10.81
C LYS A 24 -2.25 -14.69 -9.31
N ARG A 25 -1.50 -13.77 -8.70
CA ARG A 25 -1.57 -13.48 -7.27
C ARG A 25 -3.00 -13.11 -6.85
N TYR A 26 -3.69 -12.27 -7.62
CA TYR A 26 -5.06 -11.89 -7.31
C TYR A 26 -6.06 -13.03 -7.49
N CYS A 27 -5.90 -13.88 -8.52
CA CYS A 27 -6.73 -15.06 -8.70
C CYS A 27 -6.61 -16.03 -7.51
N GLU A 28 -5.38 -16.30 -7.09
CA GLU A 28 -5.08 -17.15 -5.94
C GLU A 28 -5.61 -16.54 -4.63
N ALA A 29 -5.49 -15.22 -4.46
CA ALA A 29 -5.90 -14.55 -3.23
C ALA A 29 -7.42 -14.39 -3.10
N ILE A 30 -8.10 -13.94 -4.17
CA ILE A 30 -9.52 -13.57 -4.17
C ILE A 30 -10.41 -14.77 -4.47
N ARG A 31 -10.07 -15.54 -5.51
CA ARG A 31 -10.92 -16.64 -6.00
C ARG A 31 -10.41 -18.03 -5.63
N LYS A 32 -9.25 -18.12 -4.99
CA LYS A 32 -8.61 -19.39 -4.60
C LYS A 32 -8.38 -20.34 -5.79
N ILE A 33 -8.11 -19.77 -6.96
CA ILE A 33 -7.92 -20.50 -8.23
C ILE A 33 -6.59 -20.09 -8.85
N ASN A 34 -5.88 -21.05 -9.45
CA ASN A 34 -4.73 -20.79 -10.29
C ASN A 34 -5.22 -20.53 -11.73
N PRO A 35 -5.02 -19.33 -12.29
CA PRO A 35 -5.50 -19.01 -13.62
C PRO A 35 -4.66 -19.73 -14.69
N ASP A 36 -5.31 -20.07 -15.79
CA ASP A 36 -4.62 -20.56 -16.98
C ASP A 36 -4.21 -19.37 -17.87
N PHE A 37 -3.01 -19.45 -18.42
CA PHE A 37 -2.41 -18.40 -19.24
C PHE A 37 -2.06 -18.91 -20.62
N THR A 38 -2.67 -18.29 -21.63
CA THR A 38 -2.28 -18.54 -23.01
C THR A 38 -1.14 -17.59 -23.38
N ARG A 39 0.10 -18.11 -23.32
CA ARG A 39 1.30 -17.37 -23.73
C ARG A 39 1.11 -16.77 -25.13
N PHE A 40 1.73 -15.61 -25.37
CA PHE A 40 1.58 -14.76 -26.56
C PHE A 40 0.20 -14.10 -26.73
N LYS A 41 -0.90 -14.85 -26.64
CA LYS A 41 -2.26 -14.29 -26.79
C LYS A 41 -2.57 -13.28 -25.68
N ASP A 42 -2.46 -13.71 -24.43
CA ASP A 42 -2.72 -12.83 -23.27
C ASP A 42 -1.70 -11.69 -23.19
N GLY A 43 -0.47 -11.95 -23.62
CA GLY A 43 0.56 -10.91 -23.72
C GLY A 43 0.20 -9.83 -24.74
N ASN A 44 -0.32 -10.21 -25.91
CA ASN A 44 -0.79 -9.25 -26.92
C ASN A 44 -2.02 -8.48 -26.44
N LEU A 45 -2.92 -9.12 -25.68
CA LEU A 45 -4.07 -8.45 -25.08
C LEU A 45 -3.62 -7.37 -24.08
N ILE A 46 -2.68 -7.68 -23.18
CA ILE A 46 -2.11 -6.71 -22.25
C ILE A 46 -1.45 -5.55 -23.01
N LYS A 47 -0.62 -5.86 -24.02
CA LYS A 47 0.01 -4.82 -24.86
C LYS A 47 -1.01 -3.92 -25.54
N ASN A 48 -2.13 -4.48 -26.00
CA ASN A 48 -3.18 -3.70 -26.64
C ASN A 48 -3.95 -2.84 -25.61
N ALA A 49 -4.25 -3.39 -24.44
CA ALA A 49 -4.87 -2.64 -23.34
C ALA A 49 -4.00 -1.46 -22.90
N LEU A 50 -2.68 -1.64 -22.84
CA LEU A 50 -1.71 -0.58 -22.49
C LEU A 50 -1.66 0.60 -23.46
N LYS A 51 -2.25 0.48 -24.65
CA LYS A 51 -2.41 1.63 -25.57
C LYS A 51 -3.50 2.59 -25.11
N HIS A 52 -4.40 2.14 -24.24
CA HIS A 52 -5.61 2.86 -23.86
C HIS A 52 -5.75 3.04 -22.34
N LEU A 53 -5.16 2.14 -21.56
CA LEU A 53 -5.19 2.12 -20.10
C LEU A 53 -3.76 2.22 -19.55
N SER A 54 -3.60 2.93 -18.45
CA SER A 54 -2.33 2.93 -17.71
C SER A 54 -2.08 1.57 -17.04
N GLU A 55 -0.83 1.30 -16.67
CA GLU A 55 -0.48 0.09 -15.93
C GLU A 55 -1.29 -0.06 -14.64
N PHE A 56 -1.45 1.04 -13.91
CA PHE A 56 -2.27 1.12 -12.72
C PHE A 56 -3.73 0.75 -13.00
N GLN A 57 -4.33 1.30 -14.07
CA GLN A 57 -5.71 1.01 -14.44
C GLN A 57 -5.91 -0.46 -14.78
N ILE A 58 -4.97 -1.09 -15.48
CA ILE A 58 -5.02 -2.54 -15.78
C ILE A 58 -4.97 -3.36 -14.50
N GLU A 59 -4.12 -2.97 -13.55
CA GLU A 59 -4.02 -3.67 -12.26
C GLU A 59 -5.30 -3.53 -11.42
N MET A 60 -5.87 -2.32 -11.37
CA MET A 60 -7.15 -2.07 -10.70
C MET A 60 -8.30 -2.81 -11.37
N LEU A 61 -8.31 -2.86 -12.71
CA LEU A 61 -9.28 -3.62 -13.49
C LEU A 61 -9.24 -5.11 -13.15
N PHE A 62 -8.05 -5.70 -12.99
CA PHE A 62 -7.91 -7.10 -12.59
C PHE A 62 -8.52 -7.37 -11.21
N LEU A 63 -8.23 -6.53 -10.23
CA LEU A 63 -8.81 -6.64 -8.89
C LEU A 63 -10.32 -6.52 -8.90
N TRP A 64 -10.83 -5.49 -9.59
CA TRP A 64 -12.26 -5.22 -9.72
C TRP A 64 -12.98 -6.38 -10.43
N PHE A 65 -12.45 -6.85 -11.56
CA PHE A 65 -12.98 -7.99 -12.28
C PHE A 65 -13.04 -9.25 -11.40
N LEU A 66 -11.95 -9.55 -10.68
CA LEU A 66 -11.90 -10.73 -9.83
C LEU A 66 -12.89 -10.64 -8.66
N LYS A 67 -13.16 -9.44 -8.16
CA LYS A 67 -14.09 -9.18 -7.06
C LYS A 67 -15.55 -9.19 -7.51
N GLU A 68 -15.89 -8.43 -8.55
CA GLU A 68 -17.28 -8.14 -8.94
C GLU A 68 -17.84 -9.14 -9.97
N LYS A 69 -16.98 -9.73 -10.81
CA LYS A 69 -17.41 -10.63 -11.90
C LYS A 69 -17.17 -12.09 -11.56
N GLY A 70 -17.53 -12.49 -10.34
CA GLY A 70 -17.25 -13.84 -9.79
C GLY A 70 -17.78 -15.00 -10.62
N HIS A 71 -18.85 -14.78 -11.39
CA HIS A 71 -19.45 -15.76 -12.29
C HIS A 71 -18.64 -16.01 -13.58
N MET A 72 -17.72 -15.11 -13.96
CA MET A 72 -16.91 -15.25 -15.17
C MET A 72 -15.63 -16.05 -14.90
N LYS A 73 -15.12 -16.77 -15.90
CA LYS A 73 -13.82 -17.46 -15.78
C LYS A 73 -12.68 -16.44 -15.55
N PRO A 74 -11.77 -16.69 -14.60
CA PRO A 74 -10.69 -15.75 -14.26
C PRO A 74 -9.54 -15.83 -15.28
N THR A 75 -9.77 -15.33 -16.50
CA THR A 75 -8.74 -15.23 -17.55
C THR A 75 -8.45 -13.77 -17.88
N ILE A 76 -7.23 -13.50 -18.37
CA ILE A 76 -6.84 -12.14 -18.81
C ILE A 76 -7.74 -11.67 -19.94
N GLY A 77 -8.08 -12.55 -20.89
CA GLY A 77 -9.01 -12.21 -21.97
C GLY A 77 -10.41 -11.82 -21.50
N ALA A 78 -10.94 -12.47 -20.46
CA ALA A 78 -12.23 -12.08 -19.88
C ALA A 78 -12.14 -10.71 -19.18
N ALA A 79 -11.08 -10.51 -18.38
CA ALA A 79 -10.84 -9.26 -17.66
C ALA A 79 -10.63 -8.06 -18.60
N LEU A 80 -9.97 -8.27 -19.75
CA LEU A 80 -9.68 -7.24 -20.75
C LEU A 80 -10.71 -7.20 -21.89
N SER A 81 -11.85 -7.87 -21.75
CA SER A 81 -12.91 -7.78 -22.75
C SER A 81 -13.54 -6.38 -22.75
N GLY A 82 -13.96 -5.90 -23.93
CA GLY A 82 -14.48 -4.54 -24.08
C GLY A 82 -15.66 -4.22 -23.17
N GLY A 83 -16.58 -5.18 -22.98
CA GLY A 83 -17.70 -5.02 -22.06
C GLY A 83 -17.26 -4.85 -20.60
N ILE A 84 -16.26 -5.61 -20.16
CA ILE A 84 -15.72 -5.52 -18.79
C ILE A 84 -14.95 -4.21 -18.58
N ILE A 85 -14.20 -3.76 -19.58
CA ILE A 85 -13.53 -2.46 -19.54
C ILE A 85 -14.57 -1.33 -19.46
N SER A 86 -15.64 -1.41 -20.24
CA SER A 86 -16.72 -0.42 -20.21
C SER A 86 -17.42 -0.39 -18.84
N ASP A 87 -17.76 -1.57 -18.29
CA ASP A 87 -18.35 -1.67 -16.96
C ASP A 87 -17.42 -1.11 -15.88
N PHE A 88 -16.13 -1.38 -15.96
CA PHE A 88 -15.13 -0.86 -15.03
C PHE A 88 -15.05 0.67 -15.08
N ILE A 89 -15.00 1.26 -16.28
CA ILE A 89 -14.99 2.72 -16.47
C ILE A 89 -16.28 3.33 -15.88
N ASN A 90 -17.43 2.72 -16.17
CA ASN A 90 -18.72 3.17 -15.64
C ASN A 90 -18.78 3.09 -14.12
N ALA A 91 -18.29 2.00 -13.52
CA ALA A 91 -18.21 1.85 -12.07
C ALA A 91 -17.28 2.90 -11.45
N SER A 92 -16.14 3.17 -12.09
CA SER A 92 -15.16 4.15 -11.62
C SER A 92 -15.69 5.59 -11.56
N HIS A 93 -16.65 5.94 -12.43
CA HIS A 93 -17.30 7.25 -12.42
C HIS A 93 -18.48 7.36 -11.44
N ARG A 94 -19.15 6.24 -11.14
CA ARG A 94 -20.36 6.22 -10.30
C ARG A 94 -20.05 6.10 -8.82
N GLU A 95 -18.97 5.39 -8.47
CA GLU A 95 -18.65 5.09 -7.08
C GLU A 95 -17.63 6.06 -6.49
N TYR A 96 -18.03 6.80 -5.45
CA TYR A 96 -17.08 7.59 -4.67
C TYR A 96 -16.01 6.70 -4.02
N GLY A 97 -14.75 7.11 -4.14
CA GLY A 97 -13.61 6.37 -3.58
C GLY A 97 -13.33 5.02 -4.25
N PHE A 98 -13.84 4.79 -5.47
CA PHE A 98 -13.64 3.54 -6.21
C PHE A 98 -12.19 3.06 -6.24
N TYR A 99 -11.28 3.92 -6.71
CA TYR A 99 -9.85 3.59 -6.77
C TYR A 99 -9.24 3.38 -5.38
N ASN A 100 -9.64 4.14 -4.36
CA ASN A 100 -9.16 3.93 -2.99
C ASN A 100 -9.53 2.54 -2.45
N LYS A 101 -10.75 2.05 -2.72
CA LYS A 101 -11.16 0.69 -2.32
C LYS A 101 -10.30 -0.37 -3.01
N LEU A 102 -10.05 -0.19 -4.31
CA LEU A 102 -9.23 -1.13 -5.08
C LEU A 102 -7.76 -1.08 -4.66
N GLU A 103 -7.22 0.08 -4.33
CA GLU A 103 -5.88 0.22 -3.76
C GLU A 103 -5.74 -0.48 -2.41
N GLN A 104 -6.74 -0.39 -1.53
CA GLN A 104 -6.76 -1.13 -0.27
C GLN A 104 -6.77 -2.65 -0.52
N LEU A 105 -7.53 -3.11 -1.51
CA LEU A 105 -7.51 -4.51 -1.94
C LEU A 105 -6.15 -4.90 -2.52
N ALA A 106 -5.53 -4.02 -3.33
CA ALA A 106 -4.21 -4.23 -3.90
C ALA A 106 -3.15 -4.37 -2.81
N LYS A 107 -3.19 -3.54 -1.76
CA LYS A 107 -2.29 -3.65 -0.59
C LYS A 107 -2.51 -4.98 0.13
N LYS A 108 -3.78 -5.29 0.44
CA LYS A 108 -4.15 -6.54 1.13
C LYS A 108 -3.64 -7.80 0.41
N TYR A 109 -3.69 -7.82 -0.92
CA TYR A 109 -3.30 -8.99 -1.71
C TYR A 109 -1.92 -8.87 -2.37
N GLY A 110 -1.31 -7.69 -2.33
CA GLY A 110 0.01 -7.39 -2.88
C GLY A 110 1.15 -7.93 -2.01
N ASP A 111 0.92 -7.93 -0.70
CA ASP A 111 1.96 -8.09 0.32
C ASP A 111 2.12 -9.50 0.89
N ALA A 112 1.24 -10.45 0.51
CA ALA A 112 1.08 -11.76 1.14
C ALA A 112 2.31 -12.72 1.12
N LYS A 113 3.49 -12.28 0.65
CA LYS A 113 4.75 -13.03 0.76
C LYS A 113 5.93 -12.27 1.36
N LYS A 114 5.84 -10.96 1.61
CA LYS A 114 6.95 -10.18 2.17
C LYS A 114 6.64 -9.55 3.53
N THR A 115 5.39 -9.28 3.85
CA THR A 115 5.08 -8.50 5.05
C THR A 115 5.24 -9.26 6.35
N ASP A 116 4.84 -10.52 6.51
CA ASP A 116 4.80 -11.10 7.86
C ASP A 116 6.17 -11.06 8.59
N LYS A 117 7.27 -11.47 7.96
CA LYS A 117 8.59 -11.45 8.62
C LYS A 117 9.19 -10.04 8.78
N GLU A 118 8.97 -9.16 7.81
CA GLU A 118 9.58 -7.82 7.80
C GLU A 118 8.79 -6.85 8.69
N LEU A 119 7.45 -6.99 8.69
CA LEU A 119 6.52 -6.29 9.55
C LEU A 119 6.60 -6.79 11.01
N GLU A 120 6.76 -8.10 11.26
CA GLU A 120 7.10 -8.61 12.61
C GLU A 120 8.44 -8.06 13.11
N SER A 121 9.43 -7.91 12.21
CA SER A 121 10.74 -7.32 12.53
C SER A 121 10.63 -5.82 12.85
N GLU A 122 9.86 -5.05 12.08
CA GLU A 122 9.62 -3.63 12.34
C GLU A 122 8.77 -3.39 13.59
N VAL A 123 7.69 -4.16 13.79
CA VAL A 123 6.87 -4.10 15.00
C VAL A 123 7.70 -4.50 16.23
N GLY A 124 8.60 -5.49 16.10
CA GLY A 124 9.56 -5.86 17.15
C GLY A 124 10.57 -4.76 17.47
N LYS A 125 10.99 -3.98 16.47
CA LYS A 125 11.88 -2.80 16.69
C LYS A 125 11.13 -1.65 17.35
N MET A 126 9.90 -1.37 16.92
CA MET A 126 9.04 -0.32 17.51
C MET A 126 8.69 -0.62 18.97
N THR A 127 8.31 -1.85 19.29
CA THR A 127 7.99 -2.26 20.68
C THR A 127 9.21 -2.11 21.60
N LYS A 128 10.40 -2.54 21.15
CA LYS A 128 11.66 -2.31 21.90
C LYS A 128 12.00 -0.82 22.07
N ALA A 129 11.75 0.00 21.05
CA ALA A 129 11.96 1.45 21.15
C ALA A 129 11.01 2.09 22.17
N LEU A 130 9.74 1.67 22.19
CA LEU A 130 8.74 2.12 23.17
C LEU A 130 9.10 1.70 24.60
N GLU A 131 9.57 0.47 24.82
CA GLU A 131 10.04 0.03 26.15
C GLU A 131 11.26 0.81 26.63
N LYS A 132 12.21 1.10 25.72
CA LYS A 132 13.39 1.92 26.03
C LYS A 132 13.02 3.36 26.36
N LEU A 133 12.03 3.93 25.66
CA LEU A 133 11.48 5.26 25.97
C LEU A 133 10.76 5.25 27.32
N LYS A 134 9.92 4.25 27.58
CA LYS A 134 9.19 4.10 28.86
C LYS A 134 10.14 3.97 30.05
N SER A 135 11.17 3.15 29.93
CA SER A 135 12.19 2.99 30.99
C SER A 135 13.08 4.23 31.15
N GLY A 136 13.40 4.93 30.06
CA GLY A 136 14.13 6.21 30.09
C GLY A 136 13.32 7.34 30.75
N LEU A 137 12.02 7.41 30.46
CA LEU A 137 11.09 8.37 31.08
C LEU A 137 10.86 8.04 32.56
N SER A 138 10.67 6.76 32.91
CA SER A 138 10.53 6.32 34.30
C SER A 138 11.77 6.61 35.15
N LYS A 139 12.97 6.62 34.57
CA LYS A 139 14.21 7.01 35.27
C LYS A 139 14.41 8.52 35.37
N LYS A 140 13.87 9.30 34.42
CA LYS A 140 13.97 10.77 34.41
C LYS A 140 12.88 11.46 35.22
N VAL A 141 11.70 10.87 35.36
CA VAL A 141 10.64 11.37 36.23
C VAL A 141 10.90 10.86 37.66
N ARG A 142 11.86 11.47 38.37
CA ARG A 142 11.75 11.51 39.83
C ARG A 142 10.55 12.39 40.13
N ALA A 143 9.51 11.82 40.73
CA ALA A 143 8.47 12.60 41.34
C ALA A 143 9.14 13.64 42.26
N PHE A 144 8.89 14.93 42.05
CA PHE A 144 9.35 15.98 42.95
C PHE A 144 8.96 15.59 44.37
N SER A 145 9.92 15.63 45.30
CA SER A 145 9.64 15.34 46.70
C SER A 145 8.57 16.30 47.24
N HIS A 146 7.83 15.89 48.27
CA HIS A 146 6.82 16.77 48.88
C HIS A 146 7.40 18.14 49.28
N ARG A 147 8.67 18.21 49.69
CA ARG A 147 9.36 19.47 49.99
C ARG A 147 9.52 20.36 48.75
N THR A 148 10.02 19.79 47.66
CA THR A 148 10.25 20.54 46.41
C THR A 148 8.93 21.03 45.80
N ARG A 149 7.84 20.27 45.98
CA ARG A 149 6.51 20.72 45.55
C ARG A 149 5.97 21.87 46.41
N ALA A 150 6.22 21.84 47.72
CA ALA A 150 5.81 22.89 48.63
C ALA A 150 6.60 24.20 48.38
N GLU A 151 7.90 24.09 48.12
CA GLU A 151 8.76 25.23 47.77
C GLU A 151 8.31 25.93 46.49
N ILE A 152 8.03 25.18 45.42
CA ILE A 152 7.52 25.72 44.15
C ILE A 152 6.14 26.37 44.32
N ALA A 153 5.26 25.78 45.13
CA ALA A 153 3.94 26.34 45.43
C ALA A 153 4.03 27.63 46.26
N GLU A 154 5.01 27.73 47.15
CA GLU A 154 5.23 28.92 47.97
C GLU A 154 5.87 30.05 47.16
N GLU A 155 6.79 29.75 46.24
CA GLU A 155 7.37 30.73 45.31
C GLU A 155 6.32 31.29 44.35
N THR A 156 5.48 30.43 43.75
CA THR A 156 4.40 30.87 42.85
C THR A 156 3.37 31.73 43.58
N ALA A 157 2.97 31.36 44.81
CA ALA A 157 2.08 32.19 45.63
C ALA A 157 2.70 33.54 46.04
N LYS A 158 4.03 33.62 46.21
CA LYS A 158 4.74 34.88 46.48
C LYS A 158 4.85 35.77 45.25
N GLU A 159 5.07 35.20 44.07
CA GLU A 159 5.07 35.96 42.80
C GLU A 159 3.68 36.49 42.45
N GLU A 160 2.62 35.69 42.61
CA GLU A 160 1.25 36.14 42.38
C GLU A 160 0.86 37.31 43.30
N ARG A 161 1.28 37.28 44.58
CA ARG A 161 1.06 38.39 45.53
C ARG A 161 1.86 39.64 45.20
N LYS A 162 3.01 39.52 44.52
CA LYS A 162 3.81 40.67 44.06
C LYS A 162 3.21 41.29 42.80
N ASN A 163 2.70 40.47 41.87
CA ASN A 163 2.10 40.95 40.64
C ASN A 163 0.71 41.56 40.82
N ASN A 164 0.02 41.27 41.92
CA ASN A 164 -1.32 41.80 42.23
C ASN A 164 -1.30 43.05 43.15
N LYS A 165 -0.15 43.74 43.22
CA LYS A 165 0.07 44.93 44.07
C LYS A 165 0.23 46.25 43.28
N PHE A 166 -0.19 46.27 42.01
CA PHE A 166 -0.34 47.49 41.20
C PHE A 166 -1.76 47.59 40.67
#